data_AF-A0AA88B9G4-F1
#
_entry.id   AF-A0AA88B9G4-F1
#
_cell.length_a   1.000
_cell.length_b   1.000
_cell.length_c   1.000
_cell.angle_alpha   90.00
_cell.angle_beta   90.00
_cell.angle_gamma   90.00
#
_symmetry.space_group_name_H-M   'P 1'
#
loop_
_entity.id
_entity.type
_entity.pdbx_description
1 polymer ?
#
loop_
_entity_poly.entity_id
_entity_poly.type
_entity_poly.pdbx_seq_one_letter_code
_entity_poly.pdbx_strand_id
1 'polypeptide(L)'
;MPRDPSPEVGQFLDQNFAETVRAAIAFNEAIHDGAIMAAVDHHSRCTITGWSYRLFPPPSEIPPPVNKGSAFNSCVAMSLVPGILALYLVSKGTTWRFERGSVNRL
;
A
#
# COMPACT_ATOMS: atom_id res chain seq x y z
N MET A 1 11.00 -7.89 -8.84
CA MET A 1 10.75 -9.30 -9.19
C MET A 1 9.58 -9.77 -8.36
N PRO A 2 8.64 -10.54 -8.93
CA PRO A 2 7.63 -11.21 -8.12
C PRO A 2 8.33 -12.06 -7.05
N ARG A 3 7.82 -12.02 -5.81
CA ARG A 3 8.34 -12.87 -4.74
C ARG A 3 7.93 -14.31 -5.03
N ASP A 4 8.86 -15.24 -4.83
CA ASP A 4 8.62 -16.68 -4.99
C ASP A 4 8.92 -17.36 -3.64
N PRO A 5 7.94 -18.04 -3.02
CA PRO A 5 6.55 -18.19 -3.48
C PRO A 5 5.74 -16.90 -3.27
N SER A 6 4.77 -16.63 -4.13
CA SER A 6 3.86 -15.48 -3.95
C SER A 6 2.58 -15.94 -3.25
N PRO A 7 2.11 -15.25 -2.20
CA PRO A 7 0.80 -15.52 -1.63
C PRO A 7 -0.29 -15.33 -2.67
N GLU A 8 -1.41 -16.02 -2.50
CA GLU A 8 -2.57 -15.81 -3.36
C GLU A 8 -3.06 -14.35 -3.32
N VAL A 9 -3.75 -13.96 -4.38
CA VAL A 9 -4.43 -12.67 -4.53
C VAL A 9 -5.94 -12.90 -4.64
N GLY A 10 -6.73 -11.82 -4.55
CA GLY A 10 -8.20 -11.88 -4.64
C GLY A 10 -8.92 -11.87 -3.28
N GLN A 11 -8.19 -11.98 -2.18
CA GLN A 11 -8.76 -11.82 -0.83
C GLN A 11 -9.29 -10.39 -0.66
N PHE A 12 -10.37 -10.24 0.09
CA PHE A 12 -10.96 -8.92 0.35
C PHE A 12 -10.09 -8.10 1.31
N LEU A 13 -10.04 -6.79 1.07
CA LEU A 13 -9.52 -5.82 2.02
C LEU A 13 -10.67 -5.41 2.95
N ASP A 14 -10.88 -6.24 3.98
CA ASP A 14 -11.98 -6.12 4.93
C ASP A 14 -11.50 -6.29 6.39
N GLN A 15 -12.41 -6.57 7.33
CA GLN A 15 -12.07 -6.80 8.75
C GLN A 15 -11.07 -7.94 8.99
N ASN A 16 -10.94 -8.88 8.06
CA ASN A 16 -10.02 -10.02 8.13
C ASN A 16 -8.65 -9.73 7.48
N PHE A 17 -8.44 -8.49 7.00
CA PHE A 17 -7.22 -8.13 6.29
C PHE A 17 -5.96 -8.37 7.12
N ALA A 18 -5.99 -8.09 8.43
CA ALA A 18 -4.84 -8.33 9.30
C ALA A 18 -4.43 -9.81 9.36
N GLU A 19 -5.41 -10.72 9.35
CA GLU A 19 -5.18 -12.16 9.34
C GLU A 19 -4.66 -12.62 7.97
N THR A 20 -5.23 -12.08 6.90
CA THR A 20 -4.75 -12.30 5.53
C THR A 20 -3.28 -11.92 5.39
N VAL A 21 -2.88 -10.75 5.89
CA VAL A 21 -1.47 -10.31 5.87
C VAL A 21 -0.59 -11.21 6.73
N ARG A 22 -1.03 -11.60 7.93
CA ARG A 22 -0.25 -12.52 8.78
C ARG A 22 -0.02 -13.87 8.11
N ALA A 23 -1.05 -14.44 7.49
CA ALA A 23 -0.94 -15.70 6.75
C ALA A 23 0.03 -15.56 5.57
N ALA A 24 -0.06 -14.46 4.82
CA ALA A 24 0.84 -14.18 3.70
C ALA A 24 2.31 -14.03 4.14
N ILE A 25 2.58 -13.33 5.25
CA ILE A 25 3.93 -13.21 5.83
C ILE A 25 4.45 -14.56 6.32
N ALA A 26 3.62 -15.36 6.99
CA ALA A 26 4.01 -16.70 7.44
C ALA A 26 4.34 -17.65 6.27
N PHE A 27 3.69 -17.44 5.12
CA PHE A 27 3.97 -18.19 3.89
C PHE A 27 5.26 -17.71 3.19
N ASN A 28 5.49 -16.40 3.14
CA ASN A 28 6.74 -15.83 2.66
C ASN A 28 7.06 -14.53 3.40
N GLU A 29 8.07 -14.56 4.27
CA GLU A 29 8.44 -13.42 5.11
C GLU A 29 8.84 -12.18 4.29
N ALA A 30 9.38 -12.38 3.08
CA ALA A 30 9.80 -11.29 2.21
C ALA A 30 8.62 -10.45 1.69
N ILE A 31 7.36 -10.88 1.89
CA ILE A 31 6.22 -10.19 1.30
C ILE A 31 5.97 -8.80 1.92
N HIS A 32 6.46 -8.58 3.15
CA HIS A 32 6.38 -7.30 3.85
C HIS A 32 7.23 -6.18 3.20
N ASP A 33 8.14 -6.53 2.29
CA ASP A 33 9.11 -5.60 1.71
C ASP A 33 8.55 -5.00 0.42
N GLY A 34 7.67 -4.02 0.60
CA GLY A 34 7.00 -3.28 -0.46
C GLY A 34 5.56 -2.92 -0.10
N ALA A 35 4.80 -2.49 -1.10
CA ALA A 35 3.39 -2.15 -0.97
C ALA A 35 2.49 -3.36 -1.29
N ILE A 36 1.37 -3.44 -0.58
CA ILE A 36 0.25 -4.33 -0.92
C ILE A 36 -0.67 -3.53 -1.85
N MET A 37 -0.95 -4.08 -3.03
CA MET A 37 -1.83 -3.45 -4.00
C MET A 37 -3.24 -3.97 -3.82
N ALA A 38 -4.23 -3.07 -3.87
CA ALA A 38 -5.64 -3.43 -3.85
C ALA A 38 -6.40 -2.63 -4.92
N ALA A 39 -7.45 -3.23 -5.47
CA ALA A 39 -8.29 -2.62 -6.48
C ALA A 39 -9.76 -2.76 -6.09
N VAL A 40 -10.55 -1.75 -6.44
CA VAL A 40 -12.01 -1.77 -6.27
C VAL A 40 -12.64 -2.20 -7.59
N ASP A 41 -13.48 -3.23 -7.54
CA ASP A 41 -14.23 -3.70 -8.70
C ASP A 41 -15.53 -2.90 -8.93
N HIS A 42 -16.26 -3.24 -10.00
CA HIS A 42 -17.53 -2.61 -10.35
C HIS A 42 -18.67 -2.87 -9.34
N HIS A 43 -18.47 -3.80 -8.41
CA HIS A 43 -19.36 -4.06 -7.28
C HIS A 43 -18.88 -3.38 -5.98
N SER A 44 -17.93 -2.45 -6.08
CA SER A 44 -17.34 -1.73 -4.94
C SER A 44 -16.65 -2.66 -3.92
N ARG A 45 -16.19 -3.83 -4.36
CA ARG A 45 -15.41 -4.76 -3.53
C ARG A 45 -13.93 -4.46 -3.72
N CYS A 46 -13.23 -4.26 -2.60
CA CYS A 46 -11.79 -4.03 -2.60
C CYS A 46 -11.08 -5.37 -2.40
N THR A 47 -10.25 -5.79 -3.35
CA THR A 47 -9.48 -7.04 -3.27
C THR A 47 -7.99 -6.79 -3.43
N ILE A 48 -7.19 -7.61 -2.77
CA ILE A 48 -5.73 -7.61 -2.94
C ILE A 48 -5.42 -8.10 -4.35
N THR A 49 -4.59 -7.35 -5.07
CA THR A 49 -4.17 -7.65 -6.45
C THR A 49 -2.68 -7.93 -6.56
N GLY A 50 -1.92 -7.69 -5.49
CA GLY A 50 -0.49 -7.92 -5.51
C GLY A 50 0.21 -7.63 -4.19
N TRP A 51 1.37 -8.25 -4.02
CA TRP A 51 2.20 -8.19 -2.82
C TRP A 51 3.58 -7.62 -3.15
N SER A 52 4.18 -6.90 -2.19
CA SER A 52 5.58 -6.43 -2.25
C SER A 52 5.92 -5.55 -3.46
N TYR A 53 4.98 -4.72 -3.89
CA TYR A 53 5.21 -3.83 -5.02
C TYR A 53 6.12 -2.68 -4.63
N ARG A 54 7.10 -2.41 -5.49
CA ARG A 54 7.86 -1.17 -5.40
C ARG A 54 7.07 -0.06 -6.09
N LEU A 55 6.83 1.02 -5.37
CA LEU A 55 6.11 2.18 -5.89
C LEU A 55 7.08 3.07 -6.70
N PHE A 56 6.67 3.40 -7.92
CA PHE A 56 7.39 4.29 -8.83
C PHE A 56 6.45 5.42 -9.28
N PRO A 57 6.14 6.39 -8.39
CA PRO A 57 5.36 7.55 -8.79
C PRO A 57 6.08 8.33 -9.89
N PRO A 58 5.34 8.93 -10.83
CA PRO A 58 5.91 9.91 -11.75
C PRO A 58 6.51 11.08 -10.95
N PRO A 59 7.43 11.85 -11.56
CA PRO A 59 7.95 13.06 -10.94
C PRO A 59 6.81 13.96 -10.47
N SER A 60 6.86 14.33 -9.19
CA SER A 60 5.90 15.21 -8.55
C SER A 60 6.55 16.57 -8.34
N GLU A 61 5.84 17.65 -8.67
CA GLU A 61 6.27 19.02 -8.37
C GLU A 61 6.20 19.34 -6.87
N ILE A 62 5.50 18.51 -6.08
CA ILE A 62 5.43 18.65 -4.63
C ILE A 62 6.75 18.17 -4.03
N PRO A 63 7.51 19.04 -3.34
CA PRO A 63 8.72 18.63 -2.66
C PRO A 63 8.36 17.63 -1.55
N PRO A 64 9.11 16.52 -1.42
CA PRO A 64 8.83 15.52 -0.40
C PRO A 64 9.02 16.14 1.00
N PRO A 65 8.17 15.77 1.96
CA PRO A 65 8.37 16.20 3.34
C PRO A 65 9.71 15.71 3.86
N VAL A 66 10.50 16.64 4.41
CA VAL A 66 11.84 16.37 4.93
C VAL A 66 11.72 15.44 6.16
N ASN A 67 12.66 14.49 6.28
CA ASN A 67 12.78 13.57 7.43
C ASN A 67 11.63 12.58 7.66
N LYS A 68 10.86 12.19 6.62
CA LYS A 68 9.75 11.22 6.75
C LYS A 68 10.03 9.81 6.23
N GLY A 69 11.19 9.57 5.62
CA GLY A 69 11.60 8.26 5.10
C GLY A 69 11.01 7.92 3.72
N SER A 70 11.54 6.87 3.08
CA SER A 70 11.20 6.51 1.70
C SER A 70 9.74 6.11 1.53
N ALA A 71 9.21 5.23 2.40
CA ALA A 71 7.83 4.76 2.30
C ALA A 71 6.80 5.90 2.40
N PHE A 72 7.02 6.85 3.31
CA PHE A 72 6.17 8.03 3.46
C PHE A 72 6.20 8.90 2.20
N ASN A 73 7.40 9.20 1.69
CA ASN A 73 7.56 10.03 0.50
C ASN A 73 6.96 9.35 -0.75
N SER A 74 7.11 8.02 -0.88
CA SER A 74 6.44 7.24 -1.92
C SER A 74 4.92 7.30 -1.80
N CYS A 75 4.36 7.29 -0.58
CA CYS A 75 2.93 7.44 -0.39
C CYS A 75 2.42 8.84 -0.76
N VAL A 76 3.14 9.90 -0.39
CA VAL A 76 2.79 11.27 -0.78
C VAL A 76 2.77 11.39 -2.31
N ALA A 77 3.86 10.98 -2.97
CA ALA A 77 3.96 11.10 -4.42
C ALA A 77 2.95 10.20 -5.16
N MET A 78 2.72 8.96 -4.72
CA MET A 78 1.69 8.10 -5.33
C MET A 78 0.27 8.61 -5.09
N SER A 79 0.01 9.35 -4.01
CA SER A 79 -1.34 9.89 -3.75
C SER A 79 -1.77 10.95 -4.77
N LEU A 80 -0.83 11.46 -5.57
CA LEU A 80 -1.09 12.41 -6.66
C LEU A 80 -1.39 11.71 -8.00
N VAL A 81 -1.16 10.40 -8.09
CA VAL A 81 -1.33 9.65 -9.35
C VAL A 81 -2.82 9.44 -9.63
N PRO A 82 -3.31 9.79 -10.83
CA PRO A 82 -4.70 9.54 -11.21
C PRO A 82 -5.08 8.07 -11.07
N GLY A 83 -6.25 7.81 -10.50
CA GLY A 83 -6.75 6.45 -10.25
C GLY A 83 -6.34 5.84 -8.92
N ILE A 84 -5.37 6.43 -8.19
CA ILE A 84 -5.09 6.03 -6.81
C ILE A 84 -6.15 6.64 -5.88
N LEU A 85 -6.93 5.78 -5.24
CA LEU A 85 -8.00 6.20 -4.32
C LEU A 85 -7.41 6.71 -2.99
N ALA A 86 -6.55 5.92 -2.37
CA ALA A 86 -5.86 6.27 -1.14
C ALA A 86 -4.64 5.36 -0.96
N LEU A 87 -3.68 5.80 -0.15
CA LEU A 87 -2.63 4.95 0.41
C LEU A 87 -2.69 4.99 1.93
N TYR A 88 -2.32 3.87 2.53
CA TYR A 88 -2.21 3.72 3.98
C TYR A 88 -0.79 3.29 4.32
N LEU A 89 -0.11 4.06 5.16
CA LEU A 89 1.17 3.68 5.75
C LEU A 89 0.96 3.34 7.21
N VAL A 90 1.13 2.06 7.53
CA VAL A 90 0.98 1.54 8.89
C VAL A 90 2.38 1.31 9.46
N SER A 91 2.67 1.93 10.61
CA SER A 91 3.88 1.70 11.38
C SER A 91 3.54 1.48 12.84
N LYS A 92 4.55 1.10 13.66
CA LYS A 92 4.33 0.83 15.08
C LYS A 92 3.74 2.06 15.78
N GLY A 93 2.47 1.96 16.15
CA GLY A 93 1.73 3.00 16.89
C GLY A 93 1.34 4.23 16.07
N THR A 94 1.42 4.19 14.73
CA THR A 94 0.92 5.29 13.90
C THR A 94 0.44 4.79 12.54
N THR A 95 -0.70 5.32 12.11
CA THR A 95 -1.24 5.09 10.77
C THR A 95 -1.39 6.43 10.06
N TRP A 96 -1.02 6.48 8.80
CA TRP A 96 -1.20 7.64 7.93
C TRP A 96 -2.07 7.27 6.73
N ARG A 97 -2.95 8.19 6.34
CA ARG A 97 -3.73 8.14 5.11
C ARG A 97 -3.28 9.24 4.15
N PHE A 98 -3.07 8.87 2.90
CA PHE A 98 -2.67 9.77 1.82
C PHE A 98 -3.73 9.74 0.72
N GLU A 99 -4.24 10.89 0.31
CA GLU A 99 -5.28 10.99 -0.72
C GLU A 99 -5.18 12.32 -1.45
N ARG A 100 -5.02 12.29 -2.78
CA ARG A 100 -4.94 13.49 -3.63
C ARG A 100 -3.95 14.54 -3.09
N GLY A 101 -2.76 14.09 -2.68
CA GLY A 101 -1.72 14.94 -2.09
C GLY A 101 -1.93 15.34 -0.63
N SER A 102 -3.11 15.07 -0.05
CA SER A 102 -3.39 15.35 1.36
C SER A 102 -2.86 14.24 2.26
N VAL A 103 -2.36 14.60 3.44
CA VAL A 103 -1.78 13.67 4.42
C VAL A 103 -2.46 13.82 5.77
N ASN A 104 -3.05 12.74 6.28
CA ASN A 104 -3.76 12.72 7.55
C ASN A 104 -3.22 11.60 8.44
N ARG A 105 -3.02 11.89 9.72
CA ARG A 105 -2.76 10.87 10.74
C ARG A 105 -4.10 10.31 11.21
N LEU A 106 -4.21 8.99 11.29
CA LEU A 106 -5.37 8.28 11.85
C LEU A 106 -5.13 7.91 13.32
#